data_AF-A0A255SHS3-F1
#
_entry.id   AF-A0A255SHS3-F1
#
_cell.length_a   1.000
_cell.length_b   1.000
_cell.length_c   1.000
_cell.angle_alpha   90.00
_cell.angle_beta   90.00
_cell.angle_gamma   90.00
#
_symmetry.space_group_name_H-M   'P 1'
#
loop_
_entity.id
_entity.type
_entity.pdbx_description
1 polymer ?
#
loop_
_entity_poly.entity_id
_entity_poly.type
_entity_poly.pdbx_seq_one_letter_code
_entity_poly.pdbx_strand_id
1 'polypeptide(L)'
;MRRSHSLEKSLVDVKYEQYVNNLHDRLPQLTDPSEIDCKRWPWELLQNAKDTVVKREKPEERYVDVTIRYYTDSDGKKKLYFEHNGDQFTNKAITGLIWKFSAEKRNEQTTEDGLTRDKQSTGRFGTGFMTTHALSLTVDVSGSLFHDDPEVKRNVSVDFTLHREGPDDEAYKAGVDRTEREIDENMDKRPIPADEILPTRFTYHLNKDSSEKAARMGIENVRANAAQTMLFCPSVRSITVINEESNVTFKIIRKNNDERKDVVKETVFVEESSDRNEPITRRFISMEIEEPSKEISSHWKAKNRNLRLHVAVEVDNDNNILT
;
A
#
# COMPACT_ATOMS: atom_id res chain seq x y z
N MET A 1 -33.18 22.07 14.06
CA MET A 1 -34.15 21.03 13.63
C MET A 1 -33.40 19.71 13.47
N ARG A 2 -33.86 18.62 14.10
CA ARG A 2 -33.35 17.28 13.78
C ARG A 2 -33.80 16.91 12.36
N ARG A 3 -32.98 16.15 11.63
CA ARG A 3 -33.32 15.68 10.28
C ARG A 3 -34.57 14.81 10.34
N SER A 4 -35.33 14.73 9.24
CA SER A 4 -36.45 13.80 9.18
C SER A 4 -35.91 12.36 9.15
N HIS A 5 -36.65 11.43 9.76
CA HIS A 5 -36.30 10.02 9.73
C HIS A 5 -36.20 9.47 8.29
N SER A 6 -37.02 9.98 7.37
CA SER A 6 -36.94 9.65 5.95
C SER A 6 -35.62 10.06 5.29
N LEU A 7 -35.06 11.21 5.68
CA LEU A 7 -33.78 11.69 5.16
C LEU A 7 -32.62 10.88 5.71
N GLU A 8 -32.65 10.52 6.99
CA GLU A 8 -31.64 9.67 7.62
C GLU A 8 -31.59 8.29 6.96
N LYS A 9 -32.75 7.65 6.74
CA LYS A 9 -32.84 6.39 6.02
C LYS A 9 -32.28 6.48 4.60
N SER A 10 -32.68 7.51 3.84
CA SER A 10 -32.21 7.69 2.47
C SER A 10 -30.69 7.90 2.39
N LEU A 11 -30.09 8.60 3.35
CA LEU A 11 -28.63 8.78 3.41
C LEU A 11 -27.90 7.45 3.63
N VAL A 12 -28.45 6.58 4.47
CA VAL A 12 -27.91 5.24 4.71
C VAL A 12 -28.03 4.39 3.44
N ASP A 13 -29.21 4.38 2.80
CA ASP A 13 -29.43 3.61 1.56
C ASP A 13 -28.42 4.02 0.47
N VAL A 14 -28.23 5.32 0.23
CA VAL A 14 -27.26 5.84 -0.75
C VAL A 14 -25.81 5.45 -0.40
N LYS A 15 -25.45 5.41 0.88
CA LYS A 15 -24.11 4.98 1.34
C LYS A 15 -23.84 3.53 0.91
N TYR A 16 -24.81 2.63 1.13
CA TYR A 16 -24.68 1.22 0.73
C TYR A 16 -24.70 1.04 -0.79
N GLU A 17 -25.59 1.74 -1.50
CA GLU A 17 -25.61 1.68 -2.96
C GLU A 17 -24.27 2.11 -3.56
N GLN A 18 -23.67 3.19 -3.04
CA GLN A 18 -22.33 3.62 -3.49
C GLN A 18 -21.26 2.59 -3.18
N TYR A 19 -21.30 1.96 -2.00
CA TYR A 19 -20.36 0.91 -1.63
C TYR A 19 -20.45 -0.27 -2.59
N VAL A 20 -21.66 -0.79 -2.81
CA VAL A 20 -21.94 -1.91 -3.71
C VAL A 20 -21.51 -1.59 -5.14
N ASN A 21 -21.93 -0.45 -5.69
CA ASN A 21 -21.56 -0.01 -7.04
C ASN A 21 -20.04 0.09 -7.22
N ASN A 22 -19.31 0.43 -6.15
CA ASN A 22 -17.86 0.51 -6.17
C ASN A 22 -17.17 -0.86 -6.15
N LEU A 23 -17.87 -1.95 -5.83
CA LEU A 23 -17.33 -3.31 -5.72
C LEU A 23 -17.81 -4.25 -6.83
N HIS A 24 -19.08 -4.13 -7.21
CA HIS A 24 -19.84 -5.08 -8.03
C HIS A 24 -19.12 -5.50 -9.32
N ASP A 25 -18.48 -4.55 -10.02
CA ASP A 25 -17.84 -4.87 -11.29
C ASP A 25 -16.46 -5.51 -11.13
N ARG A 26 -15.75 -5.21 -10.03
CA ARG A 26 -14.32 -5.54 -9.90
C ARG A 26 -14.05 -6.75 -9.01
N LEU A 27 -14.79 -6.93 -7.91
CA LEU A 27 -14.58 -8.06 -7.01
C LEU A 27 -14.77 -9.41 -7.71
N PRO A 28 -15.80 -9.63 -8.55
CA PRO A 28 -15.96 -10.90 -9.25
C PRO A 28 -14.75 -11.25 -10.12
N GLN A 29 -14.18 -10.25 -10.81
CA GLN A 29 -12.98 -10.43 -11.65
C GLN A 29 -11.73 -10.82 -10.83
N LEU A 30 -11.71 -10.52 -9.53
CA LEU A 30 -10.59 -10.84 -8.65
C LEU A 30 -10.75 -12.19 -7.95
N THR A 31 -11.91 -12.87 -8.12
CA THR A 31 -12.06 -14.26 -7.70
C THR A 31 -11.29 -15.23 -8.60
N ASP A 32 -11.14 -14.86 -9.88
CA ASP A 32 -10.24 -15.48 -10.85
C ASP A 32 -9.38 -14.38 -11.51
N PRO A 33 -8.38 -13.85 -10.79
CA PRO A 33 -7.63 -12.68 -11.20
C PRO A 33 -6.75 -12.96 -12.43
N SER A 34 -6.63 -11.95 -13.29
CA SER A 34 -5.69 -11.98 -14.41
C SER A 34 -4.24 -12.07 -13.93
N GLU A 35 -3.31 -12.49 -14.79
CA GLU A 35 -1.89 -12.49 -14.43
C GLU A 35 -1.36 -11.13 -14.01
N ILE A 36 -1.89 -10.06 -14.61
CA ILE A 36 -1.52 -8.69 -14.28
C ILE A 36 -1.92 -8.38 -12.84
N ASP A 37 -3.14 -8.76 -12.45
CA ASP A 37 -3.64 -8.56 -11.09
C ASP A 37 -2.82 -9.35 -10.06
N CYS A 38 -2.50 -10.61 -10.38
CA CYS A 38 -1.63 -11.47 -9.58
C CYS A 38 -0.23 -10.88 -9.32
N LYS A 39 0.31 -10.11 -10.27
CA LYS A 39 1.63 -9.48 -10.16
C LYS A 39 1.58 -8.08 -9.52
N ARG A 40 0.42 -7.42 -9.53
CA ARG A 40 0.27 -6.00 -9.23
C ARG A 40 0.03 -5.69 -7.75
N TRP A 41 -0.60 -6.61 -7.01
CA TRP A 41 -0.95 -6.39 -5.59
C TRP A 41 0.22 -5.94 -4.69
N PRO A 42 1.48 -6.44 -4.82
CA PRO A 42 2.55 -6.03 -3.91
C PRO A 42 2.87 -4.55 -4.07
N TRP A 43 2.82 -4.05 -5.31
CA TRP A 43 3.13 -2.66 -5.65
C TRP A 43 2.04 -1.69 -5.20
N GLU A 44 0.78 -2.11 -5.25
CA GLU A 44 -0.33 -1.31 -4.72
C GLU A 44 -0.24 -1.18 -3.20
N LEU A 45 0.18 -2.24 -2.49
CA LEU A 45 0.44 -2.17 -1.05
C LEU A 45 1.70 -1.37 -0.72
N LEU A 46 2.75 -1.48 -1.53
CA LEU A 46 3.97 -0.67 -1.38
C LEU A 46 3.68 0.82 -1.56
N GLN A 47 2.82 1.17 -2.52
CA GLN A 47 2.36 2.54 -2.72
C GLN A 47 1.57 3.05 -1.50
N ASN A 48 0.67 2.24 -0.94
CA ASN A 48 -0.03 2.62 0.28
C ASN A 48 0.95 2.84 1.45
N ALA A 49 1.95 1.97 1.59
CA ALA A 49 2.96 2.06 2.66
C ALA A 49 3.80 3.33 2.54
N LYS A 50 4.38 3.60 1.36
CA LYS A 50 5.26 4.78 1.18
C LYS A 50 4.53 6.09 1.45
N ASP A 51 3.25 6.18 1.07
CA ASP A 51 2.48 7.42 1.19
C ASP A 51 2.21 7.81 2.65
N THR A 52 2.37 6.86 3.60
CA THR A 52 2.29 7.14 5.04
C THR A 52 3.47 7.94 5.57
N VAL A 53 4.66 7.84 4.96
CA VAL A 53 5.89 8.45 5.50
C VAL A 53 6.27 9.77 4.85
N VAL A 54 5.63 10.12 3.73
CA VAL A 54 5.92 11.34 2.95
C VAL A 54 5.77 12.62 3.78
N LYS A 55 4.85 12.62 4.76
CA LYS A 55 4.54 13.79 5.59
C LYS A 55 5.33 13.85 6.90
N ARG A 56 6.23 12.89 7.18
CA ARG A 56 7.09 12.95 8.38
C ARG A 56 7.95 14.22 8.33
N GLU A 57 8.07 14.89 9.47
CA GLU A 57 8.73 16.20 9.57
C GLU A 57 10.20 16.13 9.17
N LYS A 58 10.89 15.08 9.62
CA LYS A 58 12.29 14.82 9.34
C LYS A 58 12.46 14.01 8.05
N PRO A 59 13.08 14.58 7.00
CA PRO A 59 13.31 13.87 5.73
C PRO A 59 14.05 12.53 5.90
N GLU A 60 15.01 12.46 6.83
CA GLU A 60 15.78 11.26 7.13
C GLU A 60 14.95 10.12 7.79
N GLU A 61 13.70 10.39 8.17
CA GLU A 61 12.77 9.41 8.70
C GLU A 61 11.67 9.01 7.69
N ARG A 62 11.68 9.57 6.46
CA ARG A 62 10.66 9.32 5.41
C ARG A 62 10.86 7.99 4.67
N TYR A 63 11.10 6.93 5.44
CA TYR A 63 11.29 5.59 4.90
C TYR A 63 10.32 4.58 5.49
N VAL A 64 10.00 3.57 4.69
CA VAL A 64 9.32 2.34 5.09
C VAL A 64 10.19 1.12 4.81
N ASP A 65 10.11 0.16 5.72
CA ASP A 65 10.51 -1.22 5.52
C ASP A 65 9.26 -2.08 5.43
N VAL A 66 9.27 -3.01 4.50
CA VAL A 66 8.14 -3.89 4.21
C VAL A 66 8.53 -5.33 4.48
N THR A 67 7.61 -6.09 5.06
CA THR A 67 7.69 -7.55 5.19
C THR A 67 6.50 -8.19 4.48
N ILE A 68 6.77 -9.15 3.61
CA ILE A 68 5.78 -10.05 3.01
C ILE A 68 6.05 -11.44 3.55
N ARG A 69 5.06 -12.10 4.16
CA ARG A 69 5.21 -13.47 4.63
C ARG A 69 4.10 -14.36 4.09
N TYR A 70 4.48 -15.42 3.38
CA TYR A 70 3.59 -16.50 2.97
C TYR A 70 3.85 -17.72 3.87
N TYR A 71 2.83 -18.13 4.61
CA TYR A 71 2.90 -19.19 5.61
C TYR A 71 1.61 -20.00 5.69
N THR A 72 1.69 -21.16 6.33
CA THR A 72 0.54 -21.94 6.75
C THR A 72 0.36 -21.79 8.26
N ASP A 73 -0.84 -21.39 8.72
CA ASP A 73 -1.11 -21.20 10.14
C ASP A 73 -1.29 -22.53 10.91
N SER A 74 -1.50 -22.43 12.22
CA SER A 74 -1.66 -23.61 13.10
C SER A 74 -2.85 -24.50 12.75
N ASP A 75 -3.84 -23.96 12.04
CA ASP A 75 -5.04 -24.69 11.60
C ASP A 75 -4.85 -25.29 10.19
N GLY A 76 -3.65 -25.20 9.63
CA GLY A 76 -3.34 -25.69 8.28
C GLY A 76 -3.86 -24.78 7.16
N LYS A 77 -4.20 -23.52 7.46
CA LYS A 77 -4.69 -22.57 6.46
C LYS A 77 -3.55 -21.69 5.95
N LYS A 78 -3.43 -21.62 4.63
CA LYS A 78 -2.46 -20.76 3.95
C LYS A 78 -2.85 -19.30 4.05
N LYS A 79 -1.90 -18.47 4.43
CA LYS A 79 -2.05 -17.03 4.60
C LYS A 79 -0.86 -16.29 4.03
N LEU A 80 -1.12 -15.09 3.53
CA LEU A 80 -0.08 -14.14 3.20
C LEU A 80 -0.34 -12.85 3.96
N TYR A 81 0.65 -12.30 4.65
CA TYR A 81 0.56 -10.92 5.11
C TYR A 81 1.56 -10.01 4.41
N PHE A 82 1.14 -8.76 4.23
CA PHE A 82 1.99 -7.62 3.92
C PHE A 82 2.01 -6.72 5.15
N GLU A 83 3.18 -6.32 5.61
CA GLU A 83 3.39 -5.47 6.77
C GLU A 83 4.35 -4.33 6.45
N HIS A 84 4.13 -3.15 7.03
CA HIS A 84 5.08 -2.03 6.97
C HIS A 84 5.15 -1.23 8.27
N ASN A 85 6.28 -0.54 8.50
CA ASN A 85 6.54 0.35 9.64
C ASN A 85 6.23 1.84 9.33
N GLY A 86 5.17 2.04 8.53
CA GLY A 86 4.71 3.37 8.15
C GLY A 86 4.08 4.12 9.33
N ASP A 87 3.43 5.24 9.02
CA ASP A 87 2.67 5.99 10.02
C ASP A 87 1.36 5.26 10.39
N GLN A 88 0.77 5.66 11.52
CA GLN A 88 -0.48 5.12 12.05
C GLN A 88 -1.65 5.35 11.09
N PHE A 89 -2.71 4.56 11.25
CA PHE A 89 -3.95 4.85 10.55
C PHE A 89 -4.54 6.18 11.02
N THR A 90 -5.25 6.84 10.10
CA THR A 90 -6.19 7.91 10.45
C THR A 90 -7.61 7.34 10.44
N ASN A 91 -8.54 7.94 11.20
CA ASN A 91 -9.98 7.62 11.14
C ASN A 91 -10.49 7.60 9.69
N LYS A 92 -9.99 8.54 8.89
CA LYS A 92 -10.30 8.69 7.49
C LYS A 92 -9.75 7.54 6.62
N ALA A 93 -8.54 7.05 6.91
CA ALA A 93 -7.95 5.90 6.23
C ALA A 93 -8.75 4.61 6.54
N ILE A 94 -9.10 4.38 7.81
CA ILE A 94 -9.94 3.23 8.22
C ILE A 94 -11.32 3.31 7.54
N THR A 95 -11.98 4.47 7.58
CA THR A 95 -13.28 4.67 6.91
C THR A 95 -13.16 4.40 5.41
N GLY A 96 -12.08 4.86 4.78
CA GLY A 96 -11.79 4.59 3.37
C GLY A 96 -11.55 3.12 3.06
N LEU A 97 -10.90 2.38 3.97
CA LEU A 97 -10.71 0.94 3.86
C LEU A 97 -12.03 0.18 3.97
N ILE A 98 -12.91 0.52 4.92
CA ILE A 98 -14.21 -0.16 5.11
C ILE A 98 -15.11 0.10 3.90
N TRP A 99 -15.37 1.38 3.63
CA TRP A 99 -16.42 1.82 2.72
C TRP A 99 -15.94 2.06 1.29
N LYS A 100 -14.66 1.80 1.00
CA LYS A 100 -14.03 2.04 -0.31
C LYS A 100 -14.23 3.48 -0.80
N PHE A 101 -14.14 4.45 0.11
CA PHE A 101 -14.11 5.86 -0.28
C PHE A 101 -12.68 6.32 -0.57
N SER A 102 -12.48 6.98 -1.71
CA SER A 102 -11.22 7.69 -1.98
C SER A 102 -11.19 8.93 -1.09
N ALA A 103 -10.57 8.80 0.08
CA ALA A 103 -10.72 9.80 1.12
C ALA A 103 -9.89 11.07 0.83
N GLU A 104 -8.81 11.01 0.06
CA GLU A 104 -7.94 12.17 -0.15
C GLU A 104 -8.42 13.16 -1.22
N LYS A 105 -8.28 14.46 -0.92
CA LYS A 105 -8.70 15.60 -1.76
C LYS A 105 -8.29 15.35 -3.21
N ARG A 106 -9.24 15.53 -4.13
CA ARG A 106 -9.04 15.44 -5.58
C ARG A 106 -8.03 16.46 -6.13
N ASN A 107 -7.59 17.41 -5.31
CA ASN A 107 -6.93 18.61 -5.78
C ASN A 107 -5.47 18.72 -5.37
N GLU A 108 -4.97 18.05 -4.32
CA GLU A 108 -3.60 18.26 -3.80
C GLU A 108 -3.00 16.96 -3.23
N GLN A 109 -1.74 16.66 -3.53
CA GLN A 109 -0.91 15.56 -3.00
C GLN A 109 0.47 16.11 -2.61
N THR A 110 0.95 15.78 -1.41
CA THR A 110 2.35 16.01 -1.03
C THR A 110 3.16 14.86 -1.62
N THR A 111 4.15 15.17 -2.47
CA THR A 111 5.04 14.19 -3.10
C THR A 111 6.25 13.86 -2.21
N GLU A 112 6.99 12.79 -2.52
CA GLU A 112 8.15 12.31 -1.72
C GLU A 112 9.20 13.38 -1.45
N ASP A 113 9.31 14.38 -2.32
CA ASP A 113 10.15 15.57 -2.15
C ASP A 113 9.55 16.66 -1.23
N GLY A 114 8.49 16.34 -0.49
CA GLY A 114 7.85 17.21 0.51
C GLY A 114 6.98 18.35 -0.04
N LEU A 115 6.75 18.41 -1.35
CA LEU A 115 6.03 19.52 -1.99
C LEU A 115 4.55 19.18 -2.21
N THR A 116 3.64 20.05 -1.75
CA THR A 116 2.20 19.94 -2.00
C THR A 116 1.85 20.46 -3.39
N ARG A 117 1.30 19.59 -4.24
CA ARG A 117 1.08 19.85 -5.66
C ARG A 117 -0.25 19.29 -6.11
N ASP A 118 -0.80 19.81 -7.20
CA ASP A 118 -2.01 19.27 -7.80
C ASP A 118 -1.84 17.78 -8.12
N LYS A 119 -2.75 16.92 -7.61
CA LYS A 119 -2.69 15.45 -7.78
C LYS A 119 -2.34 15.11 -9.24
N GLN A 120 -1.13 14.62 -9.47
CA GLN A 120 -0.83 13.90 -10.70
C GLN A 120 -1.61 12.60 -10.60
N SER A 121 -2.31 12.20 -11.67
CA SER A 121 -3.19 11.02 -11.70
C SER A 121 -2.41 9.69 -11.65
N THR A 122 -1.47 9.55 -10.72
CA THR A 122 -0.76 8.30 -10.42
C THR A 122 -1.51 7.57 -9.31
N GLY A 123 -2.64 6.95 -9.68
CA GLY A 123 -3.43 6.07 -8.80
C GLY A 123 -4.60 6.77 -8.11
N ARG A 124 -5.83 6.35 -8.43
CA ARG A 124 -7.01 6.70 -7.62
C ARG A 124 -6.90 5.90 -6.31
N PHE A 125 -6.54 6.55 -5.20
CA PHE A 125 -6.55 5.91 -3.88
C PHE A 125 -7.89 5.19 -3.66
N GLY A 126 -7.84 3.90 -3.30
CA GLY A 126 -9.01 3.01 -3.21
C GLY A 126 -9.19 2.04 -4.39
N THR A 127 -8.60 2.26 -5.56
CA THR A 127 -8.53 1.25 -6.64
C THR A 127 -7.36 0.30 -6.46
N GLY A 128 -6.25 0.78 -5.89
CA GLY A 128 -5.06 -0.03 -5.65
C GLY A 128 -5.31 -1.15 -4.64
N PHE A 129 -5.90 -0.81 -3.50
CA PHE A 129 -6.29 -1.78 -2.48
C PHE A 129 -7.31 -2.82 -3.01
N MET A 130 -8.15 -2.47 -3.99
CA MET A 130 -9.01 -3.48 -4.60
C MET A 130 -8.22 -4.57 -5.30
N THR A 131 -7.14 -4.24 -6.00
CA THR A 131 -6.28 -5.22 -6.69
C THR A 131 -5.74 -6.29 -5.74
N THR A 132 -5.56 -5.97 -4.46
CA THR A 132 -5.07 -6.93 -3.46
C THR A 132 -6.06 -8.05 -3.17
N HIS A 133 -7.33 -7.88 -3.55
CA HIS A 133 -8.36 -8.92 -3.43
C HIS A 133 -8.13 -10.08 -4.41
N ALA A 134 -7.17 -9.96 -5.34
CA ALA A 134 -6.61 -11.11 -6.04
C ALA A 134 -6.03 -12.18 -5.08
N LEU A 135 -5.60 -11.77 -3.88
CA LEU A 135 -5.16 -12.68 -2.82
C LEU A 135 -6.35 -13.22 -2.02
N SER A 136 -7.26 -12.36 -1.57
CA SER A 136 -8.43 -12.80 -0.79
C SER A 136 -9.53 -11.74 -0.74
N LEU A 137 -10.78 -12.19 -0.69
CA LEU A 137 -11.93 -11.33 -0.41
C LEU A 137 -12.12 -11.07 1.09
N THR A 138 -11.42 -11.82 1.94
CA THR A 138 -11.37 -11.64 3.39
C THR A 138 -9.97 -11.16 3.79
N VAL A 139 -9.88 -9.98 4.39
CA VAL A 139 -8.59 -9.37 4.75
C VAL A 139 -8.61 -8.91 6.19
N ASP A 140 -7.73 -9.49 7.02
CA ASP A 140 -7.53 -9.02 8.40
C ASP A 140 -6.61 -7.80 8.36
N VAL A 141 -7.00 -6.73 9.04
CA VAL A 141 -6.27 -5.47 9.11
C VAL A 141 -5.87 -5.22 10.56
N SER A 142 -4.58 -5.01 10.79
CA SER A 142 -4.09 -4.59 12.10
C SER A 142 -3.08 -3.45 12.01
N GLY A 143 -2.93 -2.72 13.12
CA GLY A 143 -2.02 -1.59 13.23
C GLY A 143 -2.35 -0.73 14.46
N SER A 144 -2.08 0.57 14.36
CA SER A 144 -2.41 1.53 15.41
C SER A 144 -3.11 2.76 14.86
N LEU A 145 -3.86 3.45 15.72
CA LEU A 145 -4.63 4.66 15.42
C LEU A 145 -4.49 5.62 16.59
N PHE A 146 -4.15 6.87 16.30
CA PHE A 146 -4.24 7.94 17.26
C PHE A 146 -5.56 8.69 17.09
N HIS A 147 -6.40 8.67 18.12
CA HIS A 147 -7.60 9.50 18.17
C HIS A 147 -7.17 10.95 18.46
N ASP A 148 -7.35 11.83 17.48
CA ASP A 148 -7.04 13.26 17.59
C ASP A 148 -8.22 14.10 18.10
N ASP A 149 -9.29 13.45 18.56
CA ASP A 149 -10.43 14.10 19.20
C ASP A 149 -10.06 14.60 20.62
N PRO A 150 -10.29 15.88 20.96
CA PRO A 150 -10.06 16.41 22.30
C PRO A 150 -10.67 15.60 23.45
N GLU A 151 -11.80 14.94 23.24
CA GLU A 151 -12.51 14.17 24.27
C GLU A 151 -12.00 12.73 24.40
N VAL A 152 -11.33 12.21 23.37
CA VAL A 152 -10.94 10.79 23.27
C VAL A 152 -9.46 10.67 22.86
N LYS A 153 -8.61 11.62 23.26
CA LYS A 153 -7.21 11.64 22.85
C LYS A 153 -6.45 10.43 23.43
N ARG A 154 -6.33 9.37 22.63
CA ARG A 154 -5.66 8.11 23.00
C ARG A 154 -5.04 7.42 21.78
N ASN A 155 -4.01 6.64 22.06
CA ASN A 155 -3.41 5.74 21.09
C ASN A 155 -3.93 4.32 21.32
N VAL A 156 -4.38 3.65 20.26
CA VAL A 156 -5.03 2.33 20.35
C VAL A 156 -4.53 1.39 19.27
N SER A 157 -4.55 0.08 19.57
CA SER A 157 -4.37 -0.94 18.52
C SER A 157 -5.66 -1.11 17.72
N VAL A 158 -5.52 -1.28 16.42
CA VAL A 158 -6.62 -1.56 15.48
C VAL A 158 -6.51 -3.02 15.04
N ASP A 159 -7.63 -3.72 15.00
CA ASP A 159 -7.74 -5.14 14.65
C ASP A 159 -9.18 -5.42 14.18
N PHE A 160 -9.38 -5.61 12.88
CA PHE A 160 -10.68 -5.90 12.28
C PHE A 160 -10.55 -6.64 10.95
N THR A 161 -11.64 -7.26 10.49
CA THR A 161 -11.65 -7.99 9.22
C THR A 161 -12.52 -7.27 8.18
N LEU A 162 -11.98 -7.07 6.98
CA LEU A 162 -12.75 -6.65 5.82
C LEU A 162 -13.45 -7.88 5.21
N HIS A 163 -14.78 -7.95 5.34
CA HIS A 163 -15.59 -9.04 4.76
C HIS A 163 -16.19 -8.60 3.42
N ARG A 164 -15.61 -9.07 2.31
CA ARG A 164 -16.12 -8.78 0.95
C ARG A 164 -16.47 -10.02 0.14
N GLU A 165 -16.65 -11.14 0.82
CA GLU A 165 -17.10 -12.37 0.17
C GLU A 165 -18.61 -12.33 -0.03
N GLY A 166 -19.09 -13.01 -1.06
CA GLY A 166 -20.52 -13.09 -1.35
C GLY A 166 -20.83 -13.17 -2.83
N PRO A 167 -21.95 -13.79 -3.21
CA PRO A 167 -22.37 -13.88 -4.60
C PRO A 167 -23.11 -12.62 -5.09
N ASP A 168 -23.57 -11.75 -4.20
CA ASP A 168 -24.49 -10.66 -4.51
C ASP A 168 -24.32 -9.43 -3.59
N ASP A 169 -25.07 -8.37 -3.93
CA ASP A 169 -25.06 -7.08 -3.24
C ASP A 169 -25.48 -7.19 -1.76
N GLU A 170 -26.42 -8.07 -1.44
CA GLU A 170 -26.88 -8.27 -0.06
C GLU A 170 -25.79 -8.92 0.80
N ALA A 171 -25.01 -9.84 0.22
CA ALA A 171 -23.84 -10.39 0.88
C ALA A 171 -22.75 -9.32 1.11
N TYR A 172 -22.54 -8.41 0.16
CA TYR A 172 -21.62 -7.28 0.36
C TYR A 172 -22.08 -6.33 1.47
N LYS A 173 -23.39 -6.03 1.55
CA LYS A 173 -23.97 -5.23 2.64
C LYS A 173 -23.78 -5.93 3.99
N ALA A 174 -24.11 -7.22 4.08
CA ALA A 174 -23.92 -8.00 5.30
C ALA A 174 -22.44 -8.09 5.73
N GLY A 175 -21.52 -8.14 4.76
CA GLY A 175 -20.08 -8.14 5.00
C GLY A 175 -19.57 -6.80 5.58
N VAL A 176 -19.98 -5.67 5.01
CA VAL A 176 -19.59 -4.37 5.57
C VAL A 176 -20.23 -4.12 6.94
N ASP A 177 -21.46 -4.61 7.18
CA ASP A 177 -22.08 -4.55 8.51
C ASP A 177 -21.34 -5.38 9.55
N ARG A 178 -20.83 -6.56 9.15
CA ARG A 178 -19.96 -7.37 10.03
C ARG A 178 -18.65 -6.64 10.32
N THR A 179 -18.05 -6.03 9.30
CA THR A 179 -16.83 -5.23 9.44
C THR A 179 -17.04 -4.07 10.42
N GLU A 180 -18.12 -3.30 10.29
CA GLU A 180 -18.44 -2.19 11.19
C GLU A 180 -18.68 -2.68 12.62
N ARG A 181 -19.42 -3.77 12.82
CA ARG A 181 -19.62 -4.35 14.16
C ARG A 181 -18.30 -4.76 14.81
N GLU A 182 -17.40 -5.41 14.08
CA GLU A 182 -16.08 -5.79 14.61
C GLU A 182 -15.27 -4.57 15.05
N ILE A 183 -15.36 -3.47 14.30
CA ILE A 183 -14.71 -2.22 14.66
C ILE A 183 -15.37 -1.61 15.90
N ASP A 184 -16.68 -1.48 15.94
CA ASP A 184 -17.39 -0.95 17.12
C ASP A 184 -17.12 -1.81 18.37
N GLU A 185 -16.93 -3.13 18.17
CA GLU A 185 -16.60 -4.07 19.22
C GLU A 185 -15.12 -4.11 19.59
N ASN A 186 -14.16 -3.77 18.73
CA ASN A 186 -12.73 -3.94 19.02
C ASN A 186 -11.96 -2.62 19.10
N MET A 187 -12.40 -1.61 18.37
CA MET A 187 -11.83 -0.27 18.39
C MET A 187 -11.86 0.24 19.82
N ASP A 188 -10.78 0.89 20.24
CA ASP A 188 -10.64 1.49 21.57
C ASP A 188 -10.54 0.56 22.78
N LYS A 189 -10.70 -0.76 22.64
CA LYS A 189 -10.60 -1.69 23.77
C LYS A 189 -9.17 -2.03 24.17
N ARG A 190 -8.19 -1.67 23.34
CA ARG A 190 -6.77 -2.02 23.52
C ARG A 190 -5.91 -0.77 23.40
N PRO A 191 -5.81 0.04 24.47
CA PRO A 191 -4.91 1.19 24.47
C PRO A 191 -3.46 0.73 24.38
N ILE A 192 -2.64 1.52 23.70
CA ILE A 192 -1.19 1.34 23.61
C ILE A 192 -0.49 2.62 24.10
N PRO A 193 0.78 2.56 24.52
CA PRO A 193 1.60 3.73 24.83
C PRO A 193 1.47 4.85 23.79
N ALA A 194 1.46 6.11 24.23
CA ALA A 194 1.15 7.26 23.37
C ALA A 194 2.16 7.47 22.23
N ASP A 195 3.39 6.99 22.40
CA ASP A 195 4.51 7.07 21.46
C ASP A 195 4.73 5.78 20.66
N GLU A 196 3.93 4.73 20.90
CA GLU A 196 4.06 3.46 20.20
C GLU A 196 3.31 3.47 18.86
N ILE A 197 4.00 3.09 17.79
CA ILE A 197 3.42 2.85 16.48
C ILE A 197 3.53 1.37 16.16
N LEU A 198 2.40 0.67 16.19
CA LEU A 198 2.33 -0.73 15.75
C LEU A 198 2.47 -0.80 14.22
N PRO A 199 3.18 -1.81 13.68
CA PRO A 199 3.22 -2.05 12.23
C PRO A 199 1.83 -2.22 11.64
N THR A 200 1.60 -1.62 10.47
CA THR A 200 0.36 -1.85 9.71
C THR A 200 0.49 -3.17 8.96
N ARG A 201 -0.45 -4.08 9.17
CA ARG A 201 -0.48 -5.41 8.54
C ARG A 201 -1.81 -5.67 7.85
N PHE A 202 -1.74 -6.22 6.65
CA PHE A 202 -2.87 -6.78 5.90
C PHE A 202 -2.64 -8.28 5.72
N THR A 203 -3.49 -9.12 6.31
CA THR A 203 -3.41 -10.58 6.22
C THR A 203 -4.51 -11.12 5.33
N TYR A 204 -4.13 -11.86 4.29
CA TYR A 204 -5.00 -12.43 3.28
C TYR A 204 -5.14 -13.94 3.50
N HIS A 205 -6.38 -14.42 3.55
CA HIS A 205 -6.69 -15.85 3.67
C HIS A 205 -6.71 -16.50 2.29
N LEU A 206 -5.73 -17.35 1.98
CA LEU A 206 -5.52 -17.91 0.64
C LEU A 206 -6.36 -19.19 0.47
N ASN A 207 -7.68 -19.02 0.45
CA ASN A 207 -8.64 -20.13 0.49
C ASN A 207 -8.88 -20.81 -0.88
N LYS A 208 -8.19 -20.40 -1.94
CA LYS A 208 -8.40 -20.85 -3.33
C LYS A 208 -7.06 -20.99 -4.07
N ASP A 209 -7.02 -21.87 -5.06
CA ASP A 209 -5.85 -22.02 -5.93
C ASP A 209 -5.47 -20.71 -6.65
N SER A 210 -6.46 -19.90 -7.03
CA SER A 210 -6.24 -18.58 -7.62
C SER A 210 -5.55 -17.61 -6.66
N SER A 211 -5.90 -17.65 -5.36
CA SER A 211 -5.23 -16.90 -4.30
C SER A 211 -3.78 -17.30 -4.13
N GLU A 212 -3.49 -18.61 -4.11
CA GLU A 212 -2.12 -19.11 -4.02
C GLU A 212 -1.29 -18.76 -5.26
N LYS A 213 -1.91 -18.83 -6.45
CA LYS A 213 -1.31 -18.37 -7.70
C LYS A 213 -0.95 -16.89 -7.62
N ALA A 214 -1.85 -16.04 -7.13
CA ALA A 214 -1.60 -14.62 -6.94
C ALA A 214 -0.46 -14.34 -5.94
N ALA A 215 -0.41 -15.09 -4.83
CA ALA A 215 0.67 -15.00 -3.86
C ALA A 215 2.04 -15.32 -4.49
N ARG A 216 2.15 -16.48 -5.17
CA ARG A 216 3.38 -16.90 -5.85
C ARG A 216 3.83 -15.89 -6.91
N MET A 217 2.94 -15.50 -7.81
CA MET A 217 3.26 -14.58 -8.90
C MET A 217 3.64 -13.19 -8.38
N GLY A 218 2.99 -12.70 -7.32
CA GLY A 218 3.35 -11.45 -6.67
C GLY A 218 4.74 -11.49 -6.05
N ILE A 219 5.06 -12.56 -5.30
CA ILE A 219 6.38 -12.77 -4.69
C ILE A 219 7.50 -12.85 -5.74
N GLU A 220 7.29 -13.63 -6.81
CA GLU A 220 8.22 -13.73 -7.94
C GLU A 220 8.43 -12.36 -8.59
N ASN A 221 7.35 -11.60 -8.77
CA ASN A 221 7.42 -10.27 -9.36
C ASN A 221 8.17 -9.27 -8.48
N VAL A 222 7.98 -9.32 -7.16
CA VAL A 222 8.76 -8.53 -6.19
C VAL A 222 10.24 -8.83 -6.34
N ARG A 223 10.64 -10.11 -6.33
CA ARG A 223 12.05 -10.48 -6.41
C ARG A 223 12.71 -9.97 -7.70
N ALA A 224 12.00 -10.05 -8.82
CA ALA A 224 12.53 -9.63 -10.12
C ALA A 224 12.64 -8.10 -10.29
N ASN A 225 11.77 -7.30 -9.64
CA ASN A 225 11.61 -5.88 -9.96
C ASN A 225 11.86 -4.92 -8.77
N ALA A 226 12.05 -5.44 -7.55
CA ALA A 226 12.13 -4.59 -6.35
C ALA A 226 13.25 -3.56 -6.43
N ALA A 227 14.45 -3.89 -6.89
CA ALA A 227 15.55 -2.92 -6.94
C ALA A 227 15.22 -1.74 -7.88
N GLN A 228 14.69 -2.01 -9.07
CA GLN A 228 14.28 -0.97 -10.02
C GLN A 228 13.10 -0.16 -9.48
N THR A 229 12.08 -0.82 -8.91
CA THR A 229 10.94 -0.11 -8.32
C THR A 229 11.37 0.77 -7.16
N MET A 230 12.21 0.25 -6.27
CA MET A 230 12.76 1.00 -5.14
C MET A 230 13.60 2.17 -5.61
N LEU A 231 14.36 2.06 -6.72
CA LEU A 231 15.14 3.18 -7.27
C LEU A 231 14.28 4.43 -7.51
N PHE A 232 13.09 4.24 -8.09
CA PHE A 232 12.12 5.30 -8.35
C PHE A 232 11.19 5.61 -7.16
N CYS A 233 11.40 4.96 -6.02
CA CYS A 233 10.63 5.09 -4.80
C CYS A 233 11.58 5.18 -3.58
N PRO A 234 12.32 6.29 -3.43
CA PRO A 234 13.33 6.47 -2.37
C PRO A 234 12.80 6.24 -0.95
N SER A 235 11.51 6.46 -0.70
CA SER A 235 10.88 6.17 0.58
C SER A 235 10.82 4.69 0.94
N VAL A 236 11.10 3.75 0.03
CA VAL A 236 11.19 2.33 0.37
C VAL A 236 12.65 1.97 0.63
N ARG A 237 12.97 1.66 1.89
CA ARG A 237 14.32 1.30 2.34
C ARG A 237 14.62 -0.17 2.15
N SER A 238 13.68 -1.04 2.50
CA SER A 238 13.84 -2.47 2.32
C SER A 238 12.53 -3.21 2.09
N ILE A 239 12.63 -4.34 1.39
CA ILE A 239 11.56 -5.31 1.23
C ILE A 239 12.12 -6.67 1.65
N THR A 240 11.48 -7.28 2.65
CA THR A 240 11.78 -8.63 3.14
C THR A 240 10.65 -9.55 2.73
N VAL A 241 10.97 -10.71 2.16
CA VAL A 241 10.00 -11.74 1.81
C VAL A 241 10.39 -13.03 2.51
N ILE A 242 9.45 -13.61 3.25
CA ILE A 242 9.57 -14.89 3.93
C ILE A 242 8.53 -15.83 3.32
N ASN A 243 8.96 -16.77 2.47
CA ASN A 243 8.09 -17.75 1.86
C ASN A 243 8.34 -19.12 2.48
N GLU A 244 7.50 -19.51 3.44
CA GLU A 244 7.61 -20.79 4.15
C GLU A 244 7.20 -21.97 3.27
N GLU A 245 6.31 -21.75 2.30
CA GLU A 245 5.89 -22.80 1.36
C GLU A 245 7.04 -23.27 0.47
N SER A 246 7.94 -22.35 0.08
CA SER A 246 9.15 -22.69 -0.67
C SER A 246 10.42 -22.76 0.20
N ASN A 247 10.33 -22.48 1.50
CA ASN A 247 11.46 -22.29 2.41
C ASN A 247 12.51 -21.28 1.89
N VAL A 248 12.06 -20.21 1.23
CA VAL A 248 12.95 -19.14 0.73
C VAL A 248 12.65 -17.85 1.46
N THR A 249 13.69 -17.25 2.04
CA THR A 249 13.65 -15.89 2.56
C THR A 249 14.64 -15.04 1.79
N PHE A 250 14.21 -13.87 1.32
CA PHE A 250 15.12 -12.88 0.74
C PHE A 250 14.80 -11.47 1.23
N LYS A 251 15.82 -10.62 1.25
CA LYS A 251 15.71 -9.23 1.67
C LYS A 251 16.49 -8.35 0.70
N ILE A 252 15.81 -7.36 0.14
CA ILE A 252 16.39 -6.36 -0.75
C ILE A 252 16.51 -5.05 0.02
N ILE A 253 17.72 -4.52 0.12
CA ILE A 253 18.05 -3.36 0.96
C ILE A 253 18.74 -2.29 0.12
N ARG A 254 18.24 -1.06 0.20
CA ARG A 254 18.94 0.15 -0.28
C ARG A 254 20.11 0.45 0.66
N LYS A 255 21.35 0.43 0.17
CA LYS A 255 22.55 0.67 0.98
C LYS A 255 22.92 2.14 1.13
N ASN A 256 22.46 3.00 0.22
CA ASN A 256 22.69 4.43 0.25
C ASN A 256 21.43 5.19 -0.17
N ASN A 257 21.25 6.39 0.40
CA ASN A 257 20.22 7.31 -0.07
C ASN A 257 20.82 8.69 -0.30
N ASP A 258 20.69 9.18 -1.53
CA ASP A 258 21.11 10.51 -1.94
C ASP A 258 19.91 11.23 -2.55
N GLU A 259 19.41 12.25 -1.85
CA GLU A 259 18.21 12.99 -2.22
C GLU A 259 18.51 14.25 -3.06
N ARG A 260 19.79 14.57 -3.35
CA ARG A 260 20.17 15.79 -4.07
C ARG A 260 19.64 15.82 -5.51
N LYS A 261 19.00 16.88 -5.97
CA LYS A 261 18.53 16.94 -7.37
C LYS A 261 19.64 17.41 -8.32
N ASP A 262 19.47 17.18 -9.62
CA ASP A 262 20.34 17.66 -10.70
C ASP A 262 21.81 17.18 -10.60
N VAL A 263 22.03 16.03 -9.97
CA VAL A 263 23.35 15.39 -9.88
C VAL A 263 23.26 13.93 -10.30
N VAL A 264 24.36 13.41 -10.87
CA VAL A 264 24.52 11.97 -11.11
C VAL A 264 24.72 11.28 -9.76
N LYS A 265 23.96 10.21 -9.53
CA LYS A 265 24.00 9.42 -8.29
C LYS A 265 24.21 7.96 -8.61
N GLU A 266 25.02 7.31 -7.78
CA GLU A 266 24.99 5.87 -7.66
C GLU A 266 24.00 5.47 -6.57
N THR A 267 23.12 4.52 -6.86
CA THR A 267 22.27 3.84 -5.87
C THR A 267 22.60 2.35 -5.87
N VAL A 268 22.82 1.78 -4.70
CA VAL A 268 23.19 0.39 -4.51
C VAL A 268 22.10 -0.36 -3.75
N PHE A 269 21.65 -1.47 -4.33
CA PHE A 269 20.77 -2.42 -3.67
C PHE A 269 21.50 -3.74 -3.45
N VAL A 270 21.24 -4.38 -2.31
CA VAL A 270 21.76 -5.71 -2.01
C VAL A 270 20.59 -6.64 -1.73
N GLU A 271 20.54 -7.76 -2.44
CA GLU A 271 19.67 -8.90 -2.14
C GLU A 271 20.45 -9.95 -1.35
N GLU A 272 20.04 -10.17 -0.11
CA GLU A 272 20.46 -11.30 0.71
C GLU A 272 19.36 -12.37 0.63
N SER A 273 19.69 -13.63 0.35
CA SER A 273 18.69 -14.69 0.19
C SER A 273 19.16 -16.03 0.74
N SER A 274 18.25 -16.81 1.32
CA SER A 274 18.53 -18.13 1.90
C SER A 274 18.82 -19.20 0.84
N ASP A 275 18.43 -18.97 -0.42
CA ASP A 275 18.68 -19.87 -1.56
C ASP A 275 19.95 -19.49 -2.34
N ARG A 276 20.76 -18.56 -1.83
CA ARG A 276 22.04 -18.13 -2.43
C ARG A 276 23.12 -18.07 -1.35
N ASN A 277 24.34 -18.47 -1.70
CA ASN A 277 25.48 -18.38 -0.77
C ASN A 277 25.99 -16.95 -0.62
N GLU A 278 25.96 -16.18 -1.71
CA GLU A 278 26.49 -14.82 -1.76
C GLU A 278 25.37 -13.82 -2.07
N PRO A 279 25.39 -12.62 -1.44
CA PRO A 279 24.47 -11.56 -1.76
C PRO A 279 24.61 -11.08 -3.21
N ILE A 280 23.50 -10.68 -3.83
CA ILE A 280 23.52 -10.00 -5.14
C ILE A 280 23.62 -8.51 -4.87
N THR A 281 24.59 -7.84 -5.48
CA THR A 281 24.65 -6.38 -5.48
C THR A 281 24.21 -5.85 -6.83
N ARG A 282 23.26 -4.90 -6.84
CA ARG A 282 22.79 -4.20 -8.02
C ARG A 282 23.11 -2.71 -7.89
N ARG A 283 23.79 -2.16 -8.88
CA ARG A 283 24.26 -0.76 -8.88
C ARG A 283 23.57 0.00 -10.00
N PHE A 284 22.97 1.12 -9.67
CA PHE A 284 22.29 2.00 -10.63
C PHE A 284 22.94 3.36 -10.65
N ILE A 285 23.28 3.85 -11.84
CA ILE A 285 23.64 5.24 -12.05
C ILE A 285 22.39 5.97 -12.53
N SER A 286 21.97 6.99 -11.78
CA SER A 286 20.72 7.70 -12.02
C SER A 286 20.89 9.21 -11.95
N MET A 287 19.98 9.93 -12.60
CA MET A 287 19.85 11.37 -12.53
C MET A 287 18.37 11.74 -12.53
N GLU A 288 18.01 12.69 -11.66
CA GLU A 288 16.71 13.34 -11.66
C GLU A 288 16.88 14.77 -12.16
N ILE A 289 16.11 15.12 -13.19
CA ILE A 289 16.04 16.46 -13.77
C ILE A 289 14.64 16.99 -13.50
N GLU A 290 14.55 18.19 -12.94
CA GLU A 290 13.28 18.88 -12.69
C GLU A 290 13.33 20.33 -13.17
N GLU A 291 12.54 20.66 -14.21
CA GLU A 291 12.52 22.00 -14.79
C GLU A 291 11.11 22.50 -15.09
N PRO A 292 10.83 23.81 -15.04
CA PRO A 292 9.52 24.36 -15.39
C PRO A 292 9.11 24.03 -16.83
N SER A 293 7.89 23.55 -17.05
CA SER A 293 7.34 23.30 -18.40
C SER A 293 6.05 24.08 -18.62
N LYS A 294 6.06 24.96 -19.64
CA LYS A 294 4.88 25.73 -20.06
C LYS A 294 3.83 24.84 -20.70
N GLU A 295 4.26 23.81 -21.42
CA GLU A 295 3.41 22.84 -22.12
C GLU A 295 2.61 22.02 -21.11
N ILE A 296 3.28 21.44 -20.10
CA ILE A 296 2.62 20.67 -19.03
C ILE A 296 1.69 21.59 -18.22
N SER A 297 2.17 22.80 -17.88
CA SER A 297 1.37 23.80 -17.16
C SER A 297 0.09 24.14 -17.91
N SER A 298 0.19 24.38 -19.22
CA SER A 298 -0.95 24.71 -20.08
C SER A 298 -1.92 23.53 -20.24
N HIS A 299 -1.41 22.32 -20.46
CA HIS A 299 -2.21 21.11 -20.62
C HIS A 299 -3.10 20.84 -19.38
N TRP A 300 -2.50 20.95 -18.19
CA TRP A 300 -3.21 20.72 -16.93
C TRP A 300 -3.89 21.95 -16.34
N LYS A 301 -3.85 23.10 -17.04
CA LYS A 301 -4.37 24.39 -16.57
C LYS A 301 -3.86 24.78 -15.17
N ALA A 302 -2.61 24.43 -14.87
CA ALA A 302 -1.95 24.69 -13.59
C ALA A 302 -0.86 25.76 -13.78
N LYS A 303 -0.66 26.63 -12.79
CA LYS A 303 0.21 27.81 -12.95
C LYS A 303 1.70 27.48 -13.06
N ASN A 304 2.19 26.44 -12.38
CA ASN A 304 3.62 26.14 -12.24
C ASN A 304 3.87 24.62 -12.19
N ARG A 305 3.75 23.92 -13.32
CA ARG A 305 4.12 22.50 -13.42
C ARG A 305 5.53 22.36 -13.98
N ASN A 306 6.27 21.43 -13.39
CA ASN A 306 7.60 21.05 -13.87
C ASN A 306 7.52 19.77 -14.71
N LEU A 307 8.35 19.68 -15.75
CA LEU A 307 8.77 18.41 -16.33
C LEU A 307 9.72 17.73 -15.33
N ARG A 308 9.50 16.44 -15.12
CA ARG A 308 10.41 15.60 -14.33
C ARG A 308 10.84 14.42 -15.15
N LEU A 309 12.14 14.21 -15.21
CA LEU A 309 12.76 13.06 -15.84
C LEU A 309 13.62 12.38 -14.80
N HIS A 310 13.35 11.10 -14.54
CA HIS A 310 14.22 10.26 -13.74
C HIS A 310 14.75 9.15 -14.67
N VAL A 311 16.04 9.21 -14.95
CA VAL A 311 16.72 8.28 -15.87
C VAL A 311 17.71 7.46 -15.06
N ALA A 312 17.79 6.17 -15.34
CA ALA A 312 18.72 5.27 -14.69
C ALA A 312 19.28 4.22 -15.66
N VAL A 313 20.51 3.80 -15.41
CA VAL A 313 21.15 2.65 -16.04
C VAL A 313 21.71 1.74 -14.94
N GLU A 314 21.60 0.43 -15.13
CA GLU A 314 22.24 -0.55 -14.24
C GLU A 314 23.66 -0.82 -14.73
N VAL A 315 24.60 -0.98 -13.81
CA VAL A 315 26.02 -1.25 -14.11
C VAL A 315 26.53 -2.46 -13.35
N ASP A 316 27.49 -3.18 -13.94
CA ASP A 316 28.19 -4.28 -13.29
C ASP A 316 29.30 -3.78 -12.33
N ASN A 317 30.11 -4.71 -11.81
CA ASN A 317 31.22 -4.38 -10.91
C ASN A 317 32.36 -3.63 -11.61
N ASP A 318 32.49 -3.79 -12.92
CA ASP A 318 33.51 -3.14 -13.76
C ASP A 318 33.00 -1.81 -14.35
N ASN A 319 31.79 -1.38 -13.96
CA ASN A 319 31.08 -0.19 -14.44
C ASN A 319 30.65 -0.25 -15.92
N ASN A 320 30.50 -1.45 -16.49
CA ASN A 320 29.84 -1.61 -17.78
C ASN A 320 28.32 -1.53 -17.61
N ILE A 321 27.65 -0.89 -18.56
CA ILE A 321 26.19 -0.82 -18.60
C ILE A 321 25.62 -2.20 -18.89
N LEU A 322 24.71 -2.67 -18.04
CA LEU A 322 23.92 -3.87 -18.27
C LEU A 322 22.75 -3.50 -19.20
N THR A 323 22.70 -4.15 -20.37
CA THR A 323 21.68 -3.94 -21.41
C THR A 323 20.50 -4.90 -21.30
#